data_AF-A0A6H9KZR8-F1
#
_entry.id   AF-A0A6H9KZR8-F1
#
_cell.length_a   1.000
_cell.length_b   1.000
_cell.length_c   1.000
_cell.angle_alpha   90.00
_cell.angle_beta   90.00
_cell.angle_gamma   90.00
#
_symmetry.space_group_name_H-M   'P 1'
#
loop_
_entity.id
_entity.type
_entity.pdbx_description
1 polymer ?
#
loop_
_entity_poly.entity_id
_entity_poly.type
_entity_poly.pdbx_seq_one_letter_code
_entity_poly.pdbx_strand_id
1 'polypeptide(L)'
;MRIWDINPGYLNRQSLLGEHRELHGIVSIIENNKKGYSRHPETVRWVGFGWALKQRHKLLAAEMKLRGYNDKTPVGLISNKNSWPENYINTPFEQINILSDKYTGIESGRIPLPKNAQQIWSQHKYSVMARDLAAYKSIGKFVATDKGKSQLESIANDLTKFLRQPPDKRLILNTLHHLWGYVSEYASFPAKNIEAMNAITLLATIQKLAMANEVTYVVHSTALGELSAWDI
;
A
#
# COMPACT_ATOMS: atom_id res chain seq x y z
N MET A 1 11.69 -12.56 11.22
CA MET A 1 10.74 -11.44 11.40
C MET A 1 11.12 -10.37 10.41
N ARG A 2 10.22 -9.97 9.53
CA ARG A 2 10.40 -8.90 8.54
C ARG A 2 9.08 -8.16 8.37
N ILE A 3 9.15 -6.84 8.41
CA ILE A 3 8.02 -5.96 8.07
C ILE A 3 8.47 -5.16 6.86
N TRP A 4 7.75 -5.31 5.75
CA TRP A 4 8.06 -4.61 4.52
C TRP A 4 7.56 -3.16 4.63
N ASP A 5 8.34 -2.20 4.15
CA ASP A 5 7.94 -0.79 4.12
C ASP A 5 7.24 -0.44 2.81
N ILE A 6 7.40 -1.25 1.77
CA ILE A 6 6.71 -1.09 0.48
C ILE A 6 5.24 -1.53 0.55
N ASN A 7 4.44 -1.13 -0.46
CA ASN A 7 3.01 -1.44 -0.51
C ASN A 7 2.74 -2.96 -0.53
N PRO A 8 1.77 -3.48 0.26
CA PRO A 8 1.42 -4.91 0.26
C PRO A 8 1.01 -5.48 -1.10
N GLY A 9 0.55 -4.64 -2.03
CA GLY A 9 0.25 -5.03 -3.41
C GLY A 9 1.42 -5.69 -4.13
N TYR A 10 2.66 -5.35 -3.78
CA TYR A 10 3.86 -5.97 -4.33
C TYR A 10 4.15 -7.36 -3.78
N LEU A 11 3.61 -7.70 -2.61
CA LEU A 11 3.91 -8.96 -1.94
C LEU A 11 3.12 -10.08 -2.61
N ASN A 12 3.80 -11.14 -3.02
CA ASN A 12 3.13 -12.38 -3.42
C ASN A 12 2.42 -13.03 -2.22
N ARG A 13 1.59 -14.05 -2.48
CA ARG A 13 0.78 -14.71 -1.44
C ARG A 13 1.61 -15.10 -0.20
N GLN A 14 2.74 -15.77 -0.40
CA GLN A 14 3.57 -16.25 0.71
C GLN A 14 4.18 -15.10 1.51
N SER A 15 4.62 -14.03 0.85
CA SER A 15 5.24 -12.88 1.52
C SER A 15 4.21 -12.02 2.26
N LEU A 16 3.00 -11.88 1.69
CA LEU A 16 1.88 -11.18 2.34
C LEU A 16 1.44 -11.89 3.62
N LEU A 17 1.18 -13.20 3.56
CA LEU A 17 0.78 -14.00 4.72
C LEU A 17 1.92 -14.12 5.75
N GLY A 18 3.16 -14.21 5.26
CA GLY A 18 4.37 -14.22 6.09
C GLY A 18 4.50 -12.95 6.91
N GLU A 19 4.42 -11.78 6.25
CA GLU A 19 4.48 -10.49 6.95
C GLU A 19 3.34 -10.33 7.94
N HIS A 20 2.10 -10.68 7.57
CA HIS A 20 0.95 -10.62 8.46
C HIS A 20 1.21 -11.39 9.77
N ARG A 21 1.73 -12.63 9.66
CA ARG A 21 2.09 -13.44 10.84
C ARG A 21 3.24 -12.84 11.64
N GLU A 22 4.27 -12.32 10.97
CA GLU A 22 5.43 -11.73 11.64
C GLU A 22 5.06 -10.43 12.37
N LEU A 23 4.16 -9.61 11.80
CA LEU A 23 3.60 -8.42 12.44
C LEU A 23 2.90 -8.78 13.75
N HIS A 24 2.04 -9.80 13.75
CA HIS A 24 1.42 -10.29 14.99
C HIS A 24 2.45 -10.82 16.00
N GLY A 25 3.53 -11.42 15.53
CA GLY A 25 4.67 -11.79 16.38
C GLY A 25 5.26 -10.57 17.10
N ILE A 26 5.53 -9.49 16.37
CA ILE A 26 6.06 -8.24 16.95
C ILE A 26 5.07 -7.63 17.93
N VAL A 27 3.79 -7.51 17.53
CA VAL A 27 2.71 -7.01 18.40
C VAL A 27 2.64 -7.81 19.70
N SER A 28 2.67 -9.14 19.62
CA SER A 28 2.62 -10.00 20.80
C SER A 28 3.85 -9.83 21.71
N ILE A 29 5.05 -9.61 21.14
CA ILE A 29 6.25 -9.35 21.93
C ILE A 29 6.13 -8.01 22.68
N ILE A 30 5.66 -6.96 22.00
CA ILE A 30 5.49 -5.62 22.57
C ILE A 30 4.39 -5.61 23.63
N GLU A 31 3.19 -6.11 23.31
CA GLU A 31 2.03 -6.08 24.22
C GLU A 31 2.27 -6.89 25.50
N ASN A 32 2.96 -8.02 25.40
CA ASN A 32 3.17 -8.94 26.53
C ASN A 32 4.58 -8.86 27.13
N ASN A 33 5.40 -7.87 26.74
CA ASN A 33 6.78 -7.69 27.21
C ASN A 33 7.64 -8.98 27.14
N LYS A 34 7.47 -9.78 26.07
CA LYS A 34 8.17 -11.08 25.93
C LYS A 34 9.68 -10.86 25.76
N LYS A 35 10.50 -11.75 26.32
CA LYS A 35 11.97 -11.69 26.18
C LYS A 35 12.48 -12.30 24.87
N GLY A 36 11.88 -13.40 24.41
CA GLY A 36 12.24 -14.04 23.14
C GLY A 36 12.02 -13.10 21.95
N TYR A 37 13.01 -12.99 21.07
CA TYR A 37 13.01 -12.09 19.89
C TYR A 37 12.81 -10.59 20.19
N SER A 38 12.83 -10.16 21.46
CA SER A 38 12.74 -8.74 21.84
C SER A 38 13.88 -7.88 21.27
N ARG A 39 15.05 -8.49 21.11
CA ARG A 39 16.25 -7.86 20.54
C ARG A 39 16.39 -8.07 19.03
N HIS A 40 15.41 -8.69 18.38
CA HIS A 40 15.44 -8.83 16.92
C HIS A 40 15.39 -7.42 16.29
N PRO A 41 16.17 -7.12 15.23
CA PRO A 41 16.22 -5.79 14.63
C PRO A 41 14.85 -5.21 14.28
N GLU A 42 13.96 -6.00 13.68
CA GLU A 42 12.57 -5.57 13.43
C GLU A 42 11.82 -5.25 14.71
N THR A 43 11.87 -6.11 15.72
CA THR A 43 11.17 -5.84 16.99
C THR A 43 11.64 -4.51 17.58
N VAL A 44 12.96 -4.31 17.67
CA VAL A 44 13.55 -3.07 18.20
C VAL A 44 13.11 -1.85 17.38
N ARG A 45 13.10 -1.95 16.04
CA ARG A 45 12.67 -0.87 15.14
C ARG A 45 11.23 -0.43 15.39
N TRP A 46 10.35 -1.35 15.77
CA TRP A 46 8.91 -1.09 15.94
C TRP A 46 8.48 -0.79 17.38
N VAL A 47 9.35 -0.97 18.37
CA VAL A 47 9.07 -0.58 19.78
C VAL A 47 8.69 0.90 19.83
N GLY A 48 7.57 1.20 20.49
CA GLY A 48 7.04 2.55 20.60
C GLY A 48 6.16 3.00 19.43
N PHE A 49 6.12 2.29 18.30
CA PHE A 49 5.37 2.70 17.10
C PHE A 49 4.05 1.92 16.93
N GLY A 50 3.27 1.80 18.00
CA GLY A 50 2.06 0.99 18.04
C GLY A 50 0.99 1.43 17.04
N TRP A 51 0.81 2.73 16.86
CA TRP A 51 -0.10 3.27 15.85
C TRP A 51 0.31 2.87 14.43
N ALA A 52 1.61 2.93 14.11
CA ALA A 52 2.10 2.53 12.79
C ALA A 52 2.03 1.01 12.57
N LEU A 53 2.25 0.18 13.60
CA LEU A 53 2.00 -1.27 13.50
C LEU A 53 0.55 -1.56 13.17
N LYS A 54 -0.39 -0.87 13.85
CA LYS A 54 -1.82 -0.97 13.55
C LYS A 54 -2.13 -0.51 12.12
N GLN A 55 -1.53 0.58 11.66
CA GLN A 55 -1.74 1.06 10.30
C GLN A 55 -1.14 0.11 9.24
N ARG A 56 0.06 -0.45 9.49
CA ARG A 56 0.64 -1.47 8.63
C ARG A 56 -0.23 -2.72 8.56
N HIS A 57 -0.77 -3.16 9.69
CA HIS A 57 -1.74 -4.25 9.74
C HIS A 57 -2.98 -3.95 8.89
N LYS A 58 -3.58 -2.76 9.01
CA LYS A 58 -4.71 -2.36 8.17
C LYS A 58 -4.38 -2.43 6.68
N LEU A 59 -3.17 -2.02 6.27
CA LEU A 59 -2.71 -2.11 4.88
C LEU A 59 -2.62 -3.56 4.40
N LEU A 60 -2.08 -4.47 5.24
CA LEU A 60 -2.02 -5.90 4.92
C LEU A 60 -3.42 -6.51 4.84
N ALA A 61 -4.29 -6.23 5.81
CA ALA A 61 -5.66 -6.72 5.85
C ALA A 61 -6.49 -6.22 4.66
N ALA A 62 -6.30 -4.97 4.24
CA ALA A 62 -6.92 -4.41 3.03
C ALA A 62 -6.51 -5.16 1.76
N GLU A 63 -5.21 -5.42 1.59
CA GLU A 63 -4.71 -6.20 0.45
C GLU A 63 -5.18 -7.65 0.49
N MET A 64 -5.19 -8.26 1.68
CA MET A 64 -5.73 -9.59 1.92
C MET A 64 -7.21 -9.66 1.52
N LYS A 65 -8.03 -8.71 1.96
CA LYS A 65 -9.45 -8.62 1.59
C LYS A 65 -9.64 -8.48 0.09
N LEU A 66 -8.85 -7.63 -0.57
CA LEU A 66 -8.91 -7.45 -2.02
C LEU A 66 -8.60 -8.75 -2.79
N ARG A 67 -7.75 -9.62 -2.22
CA ARG A 67 -7.41 -10.94 -2.78
C ARG A 67 -8.28 -12.10 -2.26
N GLY A 68 -9.39 -11.80 -1.58
CA GLY A 68 -10.36 -12.80 -1.13
C GLY A 68 -10.06 -13.47 0.21
N TYR A 69 -9.06 -13.00 0.96
CA TYR A 69 -8.81 -13.47 2.33
C TYR A 69 -9.67 -12.69 3.34
N ASN A 70 -10.03 -13.34 4.44
CA ASN A 70 -10.79 -12.71 5.52
C ASN A 70 -9.93 -12.64 6.79
N ASP A 71 -9.29 -11.50 7.03
CA ASP A 71 -8.59 -11.23 8.29
C ASP A 71 -9.61 -10.94 9.41
N LYS A 72 -9.35 -11.50 10.60
CA LYS A 72 -10.19 -11.36 11.80
C LYS A 72 -9.37 -11.03 13.05
N THR A 73 -8.11 -10.63 12.89
CA THR A 73 -7.18 -10.40 13.99
C THR A 73 -6.74 -8.93 14.06
N PRO A 74 -7.63 -7.98 14.41
CA PRO A 74 -7.26 -6.57 14.45
C PRO A 74 -6.15 -6.29 15.47
N VAL A 75 -5.23 -5.40 15.14
CA VAL A 75 -4.19 -4.92 16.06
C VAL A 75 -4.71 -3.75 16.91
N GLY A 76 -4.60 -3.88 18.23
CA GLY A 76 -5.13 -2.93 19.23
C GLY A 76 -4.18 -1.81 19.65
N LEU A 77 -2.91 -1.84 19.24
CA LEU A 77 -1.89 -0.86 19.66
C LEU A 77 -2.20 0.58 19.20
N ILE A 78 -1.90 1.56 20.07
CA ILE A 78 -2.21 2.99 19.83
C ILE A 78 -1.08 3.97 20.16
N SER A 79 0.11 3.50 20.58
CA SER A 79 1.22 4.39 20.97
C SER A 79 1.76 5.21 19.79
N ASN A 80 2.19 6.45 20.09
CA ASN A 80 2.80 7.41 19.15
C ASN A 80 2.03 7.58 17.84
N LYS A 81 0.83 8.19 17.95
CA LYS A 81 -0.05 8.46 16.81
C LYS A 81 0.71 9.19 15.69
N ASN A 82 0.47 8.77 14.44
CA ASN A 82 1.07 9.32 13.23
C ASN A 82 2.61 9.22 13.16
N SER A 83 3.24 8.41 14.01
CA SER A 83 4.69 8.21 14.02
C SER A 83 5.05 6.84 13.45
N TRP A 84 5.99 6.82 12.50
CA TRP A 84 6.55 5.62 11.90
C TRP A 84 8.04 5.52 12.23
N PRO A 85 8.63 4.31 12.27
CA PRO A 85 10.08 4.17 12.32
C PRO A 85 10.76 4.89 11.15
N GLU A 86 11.73 5.74 11.46
CA GLU A 86 12.49 6.51 10.45
C GLU A 86 13.55 5.65 9.76
N ASN A 87 14.19 4.76 10.51
CA ASN A 87 15.24 3.89 10.03
C ASN A 87 14.67 2.68 9.29
N TYR A 88 15.36 2.27 8.23
CA TYR A 88 15.09 1.04 7.49
C TYR A 88 16.13 -0.02 7.84
N ILE A 89 15.70 -1.30 7.90
CA ILE A 89 16.65 -2.42 7.85
C ILE A 89 17.15 -2.60 6.41
N ASN A 90 16.22 -2.57 5.47
CA ASN A 90 16.47 -2.46 4.04
C ASN A 90 15.64 -1.31 3.50
N THR A 91 16.22 -0.40 2.74
CA THR A 91 15.50 0.72 2.10
C THR A 91 14.39 0.19 1.19
N PRO A 92 13.34 0.98 0.89
CA PRO A 92 12.29 0.60 -0.05
C PRO A 92 12.82 0.05 -1.39
N PHE A 93 13.87 0.66 -1.96
CA PHE A 93 14.48 0.15 -3.18
C PHE A 93 15.18 -1.19 -2.99
N GLU A 94 15.94 -1.37 -1.90
CA GLU A 94 16.54 -2.66 -1.56
C GLU A 94 15.49 -3.75 -1.32
N GLN A 95 14.35 -3.41 -0.70
CA GLN A 95 13.24 -4.34 -0.51
C GLN A 95 12.66 -4.81 -1.85
N ILE A 96 12.51 -3.91 -2.84
CA ILE A 96 12.09 -4.27 -4.20
C ILE A 96 13.09 -5.25 -4.83
N ASN A 97 14.40 -5.01 -4.67
CA ASN A 97 15.43 -5.92 -5.21
C ASN A 97 15.37 -7.30 -4.54
N ILE A 98 15.27 -7.36 -3.19
CA ILE A 98 15.14 -8.62 -2.46
C ILE A 98 13.92 -9.42 -2.93
N LEU A 99 12.79 -8.74 -3.15
CA LEU A 99 11.59 -9.39 -3.68
C LEU A 99 11.76 -9.81 -5.14
N SER A 100 12.44 -9.02 -5.96
CA SER A 100 12.73 -9.36 -7.35
C SER A 100 13.50 -10.67 -7.43
N ASP A 101 14.55 -10.81 -6.61
CA ASP A 101 15.34 -12.05 -6.55
C ASP A 101 14.48 -13.21 -6.04
N LYS A 102 13.75 -12.99 -4.94
CA LYS A 102 12.87 -14.00 -4.33
C LYS A 102 11.77 -14.48 -5.27
N TYR A 103 11.29 -13.62 -6.18
CA TYR A 103 10.19 -13.92 -7.09
C TYR A 103 10.64 -14.45 -8.45
N THR A 104 11.95 -14.72 -8.62
CA THR A 104 12.46 -15.36 -9.83
C THR A 104 11.81 -16.73 -10.02
N GLY A 105 11.08 -16.91 -11.13
CA GLY A 105 10.43 -18.17 -11.47
C GLY A 105 9.17 -18.49 -10.66
N ILE A 106 8.64 -17.55 -9.86
CA ILE A 106 7.38 -17.71 -9.14
C ILE A 106 6.47 -16.50 -9.32
N GLU A 107 5.20 -16.66 -8.97
CA GLU A 107 4.20 -15.60 -9.08
C GLU A 107 4.53 -14.39 -8.18
N SER A 108 4.40 -13.18 -8.73
CA SER A 108 4.56 -11.91 -8.02
C SER A 108 3.34 -11.55 -7.17
N GLY A 109 3.36 -10.38 -6.51
CA GLY A 109 2.15 -9.79 -5.96
C GLY A 109 1.14 -9.38 -7.04
N ARG A 110 -0.04 -8.92 -6.58
CA ARG A 110 -1.08 -8.32 -7.44
C ARG A 110 -0.50 -7.20 -8.31
N ILE A 111 0.42 -6.42 -7.74
CA ILE A 111 1.15 -5.38 -8.44
C ILE A 111 2.54 -5.94 -8.78
N PRO A 112 2.94 -5.95 -10.06
CA PRO A 112 4.29 -6.38 -10.44
C PRO A 112 5.33 -5.41 -9.89
N LEU A 113 6.49 -5.94 -9.48
CA LEU A 113 7.59 -5.11 -9.00
C LEU A 113 8.04 -4.12 -10.10
N PRO A 114 8.22 -2.84 -9.77
CA PRO A 114 8.53 -1.83 -10.78
C PRO A 114 9.97 -1.98 -11.27
N LYS A 115 10.15 -1.90 -12.59
CA LYS A 115 11.46 -1.96 -13.25
C LYS A 115 12.10 -0.59 -13.47
N ASN A 116 11.29 0.48 -13.43
CA ASN A 116 11.73 1.85 -13.65
C ASN A 116 10.83 2.87 -12.91
N ALA A 117 11.28 4.13 -12.91
CA ALA A 117 10.61 5.27 -12.28
C ALA A 117 9.18 5.48 -12.81
N GLN A 118 8.95 5.24 -14.10
CA GLN A 118 7.64 5.41 -14.74
C GLN A 118 6.63 4.36 -14.25
N GLN A 119 7.06 3.12 -14.08
CA GLN A 119 6.21 2.05 -13.57
C GLN A 119 5.85 2.25 -12.10
N ILE A 120 6.82 2.54 -11.24
CA ILE A 120 6.52 2.80 -9.82
C ILE A 120 5.62 4.03 -9.68
N TRP A 121 5.83 5.07 -10.50
CA TRP A 121 4.96 6.23 -10.52
C TRP A 121 3.54 5.88 -10.95
N SER A 122 3.37 5.17 -12.07
CA SER A 122 2.05 4.77 -12.56
C SER A 122 1.26 3.97 -11.52
N GLN A 123 1.93 3.10 -10.77
CA GLN A 123 1.32 2.28 -9.72
C GLN A 123 0.91 3.10 -8.47
N HIS A 124 1.54 4.24 -8.21
CA HIS A 124 1.31 5.05 -7.00
C HIS A 124 0.61 6.39 -7.24
N LYS A 125 0.47 6.83 -8.49
CA LYS A 125 0.01 8.19 -8.80
C LYS A 125 -1.34 8.54 -8.16
N TYR A 126 -2.27 7.59 -8.06
CA TYR A 126 -3.58 7.83 -7.44
C TYR A 126 -3.52 7.85 -5.92
N SER A 127 -2.65 7.05 -5.30
CA SER A 127 -2.38 7.16 -3.87
C SER A 127 -1.73 8.51 -3.52
N VAL A 128 -0.89 9.04 -4.41
CA VAL A 128 -0.35 10.40 -4.27
C VAL A 128 -1.44 11.46 -4.48
N MET A 129 -2.26 11.33 -5.52
CA MET A 129 -3.37 12.25 -5.81
C MET A 129 -4.36 12.35 -4.64
N ALA A 130 -4.66 11.24 -3.97
CA ALA A 130 -5.55 11.21 -2.81
C ALA A 130 -4.98 11.95 -1.58
N ARG A 131 -3.70 12.33 -1.60
CA ARG A 131 -3.00 13.02 -0.51
C ARG A 131 -2.66 14.46 -0.88
N ASP A 132 -2.11 14.68 -2.08
CA ASP A 132 -1.62 15.99 -2.51
C ASP A 132 -1.56 16.12 -4.05
N LEU A 133 -2.34 17.06 -4.58
CA LEU A 133 -2.37 17.37 -6.02
C LEU A 133 -1.10 18.07 -6.53
N ALA A 134 -0.45 18.87 -5.69
CA ALA A 134 0.82 19.53 -6.04
C ALA A 134 1.94 18.49 -6.13
N ALA A 135 2.04 17.58 -5.15
CA ALA A 135 2.96 16.45 -5.20
C ALA A 135 2.69 15.54 -6.40
N TYR A 136 1.41 15.28 -6.70
CA TYR A 136 1.03 14.51 -7.89
C TYR A 136 1.61 15.12 -9.19
N LYS A 137 1.46 16.43 -9.36
CA LYS A 137 1.96 17.15 -10.53
C LYS A 137 3.49 17.21 -10.56
N SER A 138 4.13 17.49 -9.43
CA SER A 138 5.59 17.65 -9.36
C SER A 138 6.33 16.33 -9.59
N ILE A 139 5.89 15.24 -8.95
CA ILE A 139 6.47 13.90 -9.13
C ILE A 139 6.24 13.42 -10.56
N GLY A 140 5.05 13.64 -11.12
CA GLY A 140 4.77 13.29 -12.52
C GLY A 140 5.70 13.99 -13.51
N LYS A 141 5.98 15.29 -13.31
CA LYS A 141 6.96 16.04 -14.12
C LYS A 141 8.38 15.50 -13.92
N PHE A 142 8.76 15.20 -12.68
CA PHE A 142 10.09 14.66 -12.37
C PHE A 142 10.33 13.30 -13.05
N VAL A 143 9.35 12.39 -12.99
CA VAL A 143 9.43 11.05 -13.60
C VAL A 143 9.51 11.10 -15.13
N ALA A 144 8.93 12.14 -15.75
CA ALA A 144 8.94 12.29 -17.20
C ALA A 144 10.34 12.56 -17.79
N THR A 145 11.28 13.07 -16.99
CA THR A 145 12.62 13.46 -17.47
C THR A 145 13.65 12.31 -17.44
N ASP A 146 13.23 11.07 -17.73
CA ASP A 146 13.94 9.79 -17.57
C ASP A 146 15.43 9.85 -17.18
N LYS A 147 15.76 9.39 -15.96
CA LYS A 147 17.13 9.33 -15.41
C LYS A 147 17.57 7.92 -15.02
N GLY A 148 16.85 6.87 -15.45
CA GLY A 148 17.24 5.48 -15.18
C GLY A 148 17.17 5.04 -13.71
N LYS A 149 18.07 4.13 -13.30
CA LYS A 149 18.00 3.38 -12.01
C LYS A 149 18.07 4.28 -10.76
N SER A 150 18.91 5.30 -10.75
CA SER A 150 19.03 6.23 -9.61
C SER A 150 17.72 6.98 -9.33
N GLN A 151 16.93 7.22 -10.37
CA GLN A 151 15.60 7.82 -10.24
C GLN A 151 14.60 6.88 -9.60
N LEU A 152 14.62 5.59 -9.96
CA LEU A 152 13.75 4.58 -9.35
C LEU A 152 14.03 4.47 -7.85
N GLU A 153 15.30 4.44 -7.45
CA GLU A 153 15.68 4.38 -6.04
C GLU A 153 15.15 5.58 -5.24
N SER A 154 15.41 6.81 -5.73
CA SER A 154 14.91 8.03 -5.09
C SER A 154 13.39 8.00 -4.94
N ILE A 155 12.68 7.68 -6.01
CA ILE A 155 11.21 7.68 -6.03
C ILE A 155 10.64 6.59 -5.12
N ALA A 156 11.23 5.39 -5.08
CA ALA A 156 10.79 4.33 -4.19
C ALA A 156 10.87 4.77 -2.72
N ASN A 157 11.99 5.40 -2.35
CA ASN A 157 12.19 5.89 -0.99
C ASN A 157 11.22 7.03 -0.63
N ASP A 158 11.06 8.00 -1.54
CA ASP A 158 10.20 9.17 -1.33
C ASP A 158 8.72 8.78 -1.27
N LEU A 159 8.25 7.92 -2.20
CA LEU A 159 6.87 7.46 -2.21
C LEU A 159 6.54 6.64 -0.96
N THR A 160 7.41 5.74 -0.50
CA THR A 160 7.15 4.99 0.73
C THR A 160 7.00 5.92 1.94
N LYS A 161 7.84 6.95 2.06
CA LYS A 161 7.70 7.94 3.14
C LYS A 161 6.42 8.76 3.00
N PHE A 162 6.10 9.20 1.79
CA PHE A 162 4.92 10.01 1.51
C PHE A 162 3.62 9.26 1.82
N LEU A 163 3.54 7.99 1.44
CA LEU A 163 2.32 7.16 1.59
C LEU A 163 2.04 6.70 3.03
N ARG A 164 2.97 6.95 3.96
CA ARG A 164 2.76 6.79 5.41
C ARG A 164 1.82 7.85 6.00
N GLN A 165 1.51 8.90 5.25
CA GLN A 165 0.53 9.92 5.63
C GLN A 165 -0.89 9.52 5.23
N PRO A 166 -1.92 9.90 6.00
CA PRO A 166 -3.30 9.68 5.62
C PRO A 166 -3.67 10.48 4.35
N PRO A 167 -4.59 9.98 3.52
CA PRO A 167 -5.17 10.74 2.42
C PRO A 167 -5.97 11.96 2.92
N ASP A 168 -6.06 12.99 2.08
CA ASP A 168 -6.95 14.13 2.30
C ASP A 168 -8.36 13.74 1.87
N LYS A 169 -9.30 13.78 2.81
CA LYS A 169 -10.72 13.47 2.59
C LYS A 169 -11.33 14.22 1.40
N ARG A 170 -10.88 15.45 1.14
CA ARG A 170 -11.36 16.27 0.02
C ARG A 170 -10.88 15.73 -1.34
N LEU A 171 -9.73 15.07 -1.38
CA LEU A 171 -9.10 14.58 -2.61
C LEU A 171 -9.42 13.11 -2.92
N ILE A 172 -9.89 12.35 -1.93
CA ILE A 172 -10.25 10.94 -2.10
C ILE A 172 -11.32 10.78 -3.18
N LEU A 173 -12.43 11.51 -3.08
CA LEU A 173 -13.54 11.35 -4.01
C LEU A 173 -13.11 11.67 -5.45
N ASN A 174 -12.34 12.74 -5.65
CA ASN A 174 -11.77 13.08 -6.95
C ASN A 174 -10.88 11.94 -7.49
N THR A 175 -10.01 11.38 -6.65
CA THR A 175 -9.17 10.24 -7.01
C THR A 175 -10.00 9.01 -7.39
N LEU A 176 -11.06 8.72 -6.64
CA LEU A 176 -11.97 7.61 -6.95
C LEU A 176 -12.73 7.82 -8.25
N HIS A 177 -13.11 9.05 -8.60
CA HIS A 177 -13.69 9.34 -9.92
C HIS A 177 -12.70 9.11 -11.07
N HIS A 178 -11.42 9.42 -10.88
CA HIS A 178 -10.41 9.06 -11.87
C HIS A 178 -10.28 7.55 -12.04
N LEU A 179 -10.30 6.77 -10.95
CA LEU A 179 -10.28 5.31 -11.02
C LEU A 179 -11.58 4.75 -11.63
N TRP A 180 -12.73 5.35 -11.31
CA TRP A 180 -14.04 5.00 -11.86
C TRP A 180 -14.05 5.08 -13.39
N GLY A 181 -13.43 6.10 -13.98
CA GLY A 181 -13.37 6.26 -15.43
C GLY A 181 -12.73 5.09 -16.18
N TYR A 182 -11.93 4.25 -15.52
CA TYR A 182 -11.35 3.04 -16.12
C TYR A 182 -12.26 1.81 -16.02
N VAL A 183 -13.29 1.85 -15.18
CA VAL A 183 -14.15 0.69 -14.90
C VAL A 183 -15.62 0.94 -15.22
N SER A 184 -15.98 2.17 -15.57
CA SER A 184 -17.37 2.60 -15.75
C SER A 184 -18.09 1.87 -16.87
N GLU A 185 -17.38 1.42 -17.90
CA GLU A 185 -17.96 0.66 -19.01
C GLU A 185 -18.47 -0.74 -18.59
N TYR A 186 -17.92 -1.29 -17.49
CA TYR A 186 -18.34 -2.58 -16.95
C TYR A 186 -19.52 -2.45 -15.96
N ALA A 187 -19.98 -1.23 -15.69
CA ALA A 187 -21.07 -0.99 -14.76
C ALA A 187 -22.43 -1.20 -15.41
N SER A 188 -23.27 -2.06 -14.80
CA SER A 188 -24.63 -2.32 -15.28
C SER A 188 -25.65 -1.25 -14.84
N PHE A 189 -25.21 -0.11 -14.33
CA PHE A 189 -26.09 0.93 -13.77
C PHE A 189 -25.61 2.35 -14.16
N PRO A 190 -26.51 3.35 -14.16
CA PRO A 190 -26.21 4.68 -14.67
C PRO A 190 -25.15 5.43 -13.84
N ALA A 191 -24.38 6.30 -14.49
CA ALA A 191 -23.37 7.16 -13.85
C ALA A 191 -23.95 8.07 -12.75
N LYS A 192 -25.21 8.49 -12.85
CA LYS A 192 -25.91 9.27 -11.83
C LYS A 192 -25.93 8.58 -10.45
N ASN A 193 -25.89 7.24 -10.42
CA ASN A 193 -25.86 6.50 -9.16
C ASN A 193 -24.50 6.59 -8.47
N ILE A 194 -23.42 6.90 -9.21
CA ILE A 194 -22.06 7.04 -8.67
C ILE A 194 -21.89 8.37 -7.93
N GLU A 195 -22.48 9.45 -8.42
CA GLU A 195 -22.42 10.77 -7.79
C GLU A 195 -23.04 10.78 -6.38
N ALA A 196 -23.97 9.87 -6.13
CA ALA A 196 -24.60 9.69 -4.82
C ALA A 196 -23.83 8.75 -3.87
N MET A 197 -22.79 8.03 -4.34
CA MET A 197 -22.03 7.10 -3.51
C MET A 197 -21.03 7.84 -2.63
N ASN A 198 -20.92 7.40 -1.37
CA ASN A 198 -19.78 7.78 -0.54
C ASN A 198 -18.50 7.07 -1.00
N ALA A 199 -17.35 7.53 -0.51
CA ALA A 199 -16.04 7.02 -0.89
C ALA A 199 -15.88 5.50 -0.66
N ILE A 200 -16.45 4.97 0.42
CA ILE A 200 -16.35 3.54 0.77
C ILE A 200 -17.10 2.69 -0.27
N THR A 201 -18.35 3.04 -0.56
CA THR A 201 -19.17 2.32 -1.55
C THR A 201 -18.58 2.45 -2.95
N LEU A 202 -18.09 3.63 -3.32
CA LEU A 202 -17.46 3.84 -4.63
C LEU A 202 -16.18 3.01 -4.77
N LEU A 203 -15.30 3.02 -3.77
CA LEU A 203 -14.08 2.21 -3.79
C LEU A 203 -14.39 0.72 -3.88
N ALA A 204 -15.36 0.23 -3.11
CA ALA A 204 -15.76 -1.18 -3.16
C ALA A 204 -16.31 -1.60 -4.53
N THR A 205 -17.10 -0.73 -5.17
CA THR A 205 -17.56 -0.93 -6.54
C THR A 205 -16.40 -0.96 -7.54
N ILE A 206 -15.47 -0.01 -7.44
CA ILE A 206 -14.27 0.04 -8.30
C ILE A 206 -13.43 -1.22 -8.14
N GLN A 207 -13.18 -1.66 -6.90
CA GLN A 207 -12.48 -2.90 -6.59
C GLN A 207 -13.14 -4.10 -7.26
N LYS A 208 -14.47 -4.25 -7.10
CA LYS A 208 -15.21 -5.36 -7.71
C LYS A 208 -15.08 -5.35 -9.23
N LEU A 209 -15.33 -4.22 -9.88
CA LEU A 209 -15.30 -4.12 -11.35
C LEU A 209 -13.90 -4.30 -11.91
N ALA A 210 -12.89 -3.68 -11.28
CA ALA A 210 -11.50 -3.80 -11.71
C ALA A 210 -10.98 -5.24 -11.62
N MET A 211 -11.28 -5.93 -10.51
CA MET A 211 -10.84 -7.31 -10.30
C MET A 211 -11.59 -8.30 -11.19
N ALA A 212 -12.91 -8.14 -11.37
CA ALA A 212 -13.73 -9.04 -12.18
C ALA A 212 -13.44 -8.93 -13.69
N ASN A 213 -12.98 -7.78 -14.16
CA ASN A 213 -12.69 -7.51 -15.58
C ASN A 213 -11.20 -7.33 -15.86
N GLU A 214 -10.32 -7.66 -14.89
CA GLU A 214 -8.86 -7.60 -15.02
C GLU A 214 -8.32 -6.27 -15.59
N VAL A 215 -8.93 -5.15 -15.18
CA VAL A 215 -8.56 -3.80 -15.67
C VAL A 215 -7.16 -3.46 -15.17
N THR A 216 -6.15 -3.87 -15.94
CA THR A 216 -4.76 -4.01 -15.50
C THR A 216 -4.21 -2.72 -14.88
N TYR A 217 -4.57 -1.58 -15.47
CA TYR A 217 -4.15 -0.27 -14.96
C TYR A 217 -4.63 0.01 -13.53
N VAL A 218 -5.87 -0.36 -13.23
CA VAL A 218 -6.49 -0.19 -11.90
C VAL A 218 -6.05 -1.31 -10.97
N VAL A 219 -6.00 -2.56 -11.45
CA VAL A 219 -5.52 -3.72 -10.69
C VAL A 219 -4.07 -3.53 -10.23
N HIS A 220 -3.22 -2.83 -10.99
CA HIS A 220 -1.85 -2.52 -10.58
C HIS A 220 -1.72 -1.22 -9.76
N SER A 221 -2.82 -0.52 -9.49
CA SER A 221 -2.82 0.68 -8.65
C SER A 221 -2.72 0.29 -7.17
N THR A 222 -1.84 0.97 -6.44
CA THR A 222 -1.76 0.86 -4.98
C THR A 222 -3.02 1.41 -4.30
N ALA A 223 -3.61 2.47 -4.85
CA ALA A 223 -4.84 3.10 -4.36
C ALA A 223 -6.03 2.13 -4.31
N LEU A 224 -6.06 1.13 -5.21
CA LEU A 224 -7.11 0.12 -5.25
C LEU A 224 -7.20 -0.66 -3.93
N GLY A 225 -6.06 -0.96 -3.29
CA GLY A 225 -6.02 -1.66 -2.01
C GLY A 225 -5.91 -0.70 -0.83
N GLU A 226 -4.90 0.15 -0.83
CA GLU A 226 -4.44 0.88 0.36
C GLU A 226 -5.44 1.92 0.88
N LEU A 227 -6.26 2.54 0.01
CA LEU A 227 -7.22 3.55 0.46
C LEU A 227 -8.21 2.99 1.48
N SER A 228 -8.59 1.71 1.37
CA SER A 228 -9.47 1.05 2.34
C SER A 228 -8.86 0.81 3.72
N ALA A 229 -7.53 0.99 3.86
CA ALA A 229 -6.83 0.93 5.14
C ALA A 229 -6.84 2.26 5.91
N TRP A 230 -7.36 3.34 5.30
CA TRP A 230 -7.47 4.66 5.91
C TRP A 230 -8.93 4.97 6.25
N ASP A 231 -9.13 5.98 7.08
CA ASP A 231 -10.46 6.47 7.44
C ASP A 231 -10.95 7.42 6.32
N ILE A 232 -11.57 6.83 5.29
CA ILE A 232 -12.02 7.50 4.05
C ILE A 232 -13.51 7.85 4.04
#